data_AF-S6V6U5-F1
#
_entry.id   AF-S6V6U5-F1
#
_cell.length_a   1.000
_cell.length_b   1.000
_cell.length_c   1.000
_cell.angle_alpha   90.00
_cell.angle_beta   90.00
_cell.angle_gamma   90.00
#
_symmetry.space_group_name_H-M   'P 1'
#
loop_
_entity.id
_entity.type
_entity.pdbx_description
1 polymer ?
#
loop_
_entity_poly.entity_id
_entity_poly.type
_entity_poly.pdbx_seq_one_letter_code
_entity_poly.pdbx_strand_id
1 'polypeptide(L)'
;MMPEIVAPCLMISMLMTVFFSFYVAARYTEKLESLFPNSRFLEDNKATFSGAGFLGKIMRCGFMAFILMLPKLSIKRGTADARDIRQFPIKLKWILLTPWIAQLTLCTALILFQLWTSFSTHT
;
A
#
# COMPACT_ATOMS: atom_id res chain seq x y z
N MET A 1 -27.30 -19.98 -1.32
CA MET A 1 -27.81 -18.62 -1.04
C MET A 1 -26.80 -17.70 -0.35
N MET A 2 -25.99 -18.17 0.62
CA MET A 2 -24.94 -17.33 1.26
C MET A 2 -23.78 -16.87 0.33
N PRO A 3 -23.25 -17.67 -0.62
CA PRO A 3 -21.99 -17.29 -1.28
C PRO A 3 -22.13 -16.18 -2.34
N GLU A 4 -23.31 -16.04 -2.92
CA GLU A 4 -23.59 -15.10 -4.01
C GLU A 4 -23.59 -13.64 -3.56
N ILE A 5 -23.78 -13.40 -2.25
CA ILE A 5 -23.77 -12.05 -1.65
C ILE A 5 -22.39 -11.76 -1.03
N VAL A 6 -21.74 -12.77 -0.43
CA VAL A 6 -20.47 -12.58 0.29
C VAL A 6 -19.34 -12.19 -0.67
N ALA A 7 -19.22 -12.85 -1.82
CA ALA A 7 -18.18 -12.53 -2.80
C ALA A 7 -18.24 -11.08 -3.32
N PRO A 8 -19.39 -10.57 -3.81
CA PRO A 8 -19.48 -9.17 -4.24
C PRO A 8 -19.31 -8.17 -3.09
N CYS A 9 -19.78 -8.48 -1.87
CA CYS A 9 -19.50 -7.63 -0.70
C CYS A 9 -17.99 -7.50 -0.42
N LEU A 10 -17.24 -8.61 -0.49
CA LEU A 10 -15.78 -8.59 -0.35
C LEU A 10 -15.11 -7.79 -1.48
N MET A 11 -15.58 -7.94 -2.72
CA MET A 11 -15.06 -7.16 -3.85
C MET A 11 -15.32 -5.65 -3.71
N ILE A 12 -16.51 -5.25 -3.26
CA ILE A 12 -16.82 -3.83 -3.02
C ILE A 12 -15.94 -3.28 -1.90
N SER A 13 -15.72 -4.06 -0.83
CA SER A 13 -14.84 -3.67 0.26
C SER A 13 -13.40 -3.47 -0.20
N MET A 14 -12.90 -4.35 -1.09
CA MET A 14 -11.58 -4.19 -1.74
C MET A 14 -11.49 -2.95 -2.62
N LEU A 15 -12.54 -2.62 -3.36
CA LEU A 15 -12.56 -1.41 -4.17
C LEU A 15 -12.49 -0.16 -3.27
N MET A 16 -13.26 -0.14 -2.17
CA MET A 16 -13.23 0.95 -1.20
C MET A 16 -11.84 1.13 -0.57
N THR A 17 -11.16 0.05 -0.16
CA THR A 17 -9.80 0.14 0.39
C THR A 17 -8.79 0.62 -0.65
N VAL A 18 -8.95 0.25 -1.92
CA VAL A 18 -8.14 0.78 -3.03
C VAL A 18 -8.39 2.28 -3.22
N PHE A 19 -9.64 2.73 -3.30
CA PHE A 19 -9.96 4.17 -3.40
C PHE A 19 -9.45 4.97 -2.19
N PHE A 20 -9.55 4.42 -0.99
CA PHE A 20 -8.97 5.04 0.20
C PHE A 20 -7.45 5.11 0.12
N SER A 21 -6.79 4.05 -0.36
CA SER A 21 -5.34 4.04 -0.60
C SER A 21 -4.94 5.12 -1.61
N PHE A 22 -5.72 5.30 -2.66
CA PHE A 22 -5.55 6.35 -3.66
C PHE A 22 -5.69 7.75 -3.06
N TYR A 23 -6.70 7.96 -2.22
CA TYR A 23 -6.90 9.22 -1.52
C TYR A 23 -5.73 9.52 -0.57
N VAL A 24 -5.31 8.52 0.20
CA VAL A 24 -4.17 8.62 1.10
C VAL A 24 -2.89 8.90 0.29
N ALA A 25 -2.66 8.20 -0.81
CA ALA A 25 -1.52 8.47 -1.68
C ALA A 25 -1.57 9.90 -2.23
N ALA A 26 -2.70 10.35 -2.79
CA ALA A 26 -2.83 11.70 -3.33
C ALA A 26 -2.60 12.79 -2.28
N ARG A 27 -3.11 12.59 -1.05
CA ARG A 27 -3.07 13.60 0.02
C ARG A 27 -1.76 13.59 0.82
N TYR A 28 -1.14 12.42 1.00
CA TYR A 28 0.03 12.26 1.85
C TYR A 28 1.34 12.11 1.07
N THR A 29 1.31 11.88 -0.25
CA THR A 29 2.55 11.85 -1.07
C THR A 29 3.33 13.16 -0.96
N GLU A 30 2.67 14.31 -0.99
CA GLU A 30 3.37 15.60 -0.86
C GLU A 30 4.01 15.78 0.53
N LYS A 31 3.32 15.32 1.59
CA LYS A 31 3.88 15.30 2.96
C LYS A 31 5.05 14.33 3.09
N LEU A 32 4.94 13.16 2.46
CA LEU A 32 6.01 12.16 2.42
C LEU A 32 7.23 12.69 1.66
N GLU A 33 7.04 13.32 0.49
CA GLU A 33 8.12 13.94 -0.27
C GLU A 33 8.83 15.04 0.55
N SER A 34 8.08 15.85 1.32
CA SER A 34 8.68 16.86 2.20
C SER A 34 9.49 16.29 3.38
N LEU A 35 9.21 15.04 3.78
CA LEU A 35 9.90 14.34 4.88
C LEU A 35 11.14 13.58 4.41
N PHE A 36 11.34 13.41 3.09
CA PHE A 36 12.52 12.78 2.50
C PHE A 36 13.23 13.71 1.50
N PRO A 37 13.65 14.94 1.90
CA PRO A 37 14.22 15.92 0.97
C PRO A 37 15.61 15.55 0.44
N ASN A 38 16.31 14.56 1.01
CA ASN A 38 17.72 14.26 0.72
C ASN A 38 17.95 12.91 0.01
N SER A 39 16.90 12.19 -0.36
CA SER A 39 17.05 10.90 -1.05
C SER A 39 17.18 11.12 -2.56
N ARG A 40 18.40 11.03 -3.10
CA ARG A 40 18.71 10.96 -4.55
C ARG A 40 17.83 9.94 -5.29
N PHE A 41 17.45 8.87 -4.59
CA PHE A 41 16.55 7.81 -5.07
C PHE A 41 15.12 8.29 -5.35
N LEU A 42 14.68 9.36 -4.67
CA LEU A 42 13.33 9.90 -4.78
C LEU A 42 13.21 10.86 -5.96
N GLU A 43 14.26 11.61 -6.27
CA GLU A 43 14.39 12.43 -7.48
C GLU A 43 14.42 11.57 -8.74
N ASP A 44 15.22 10.49 -8.78
CA ASP A 44 15.25 9.58 -9.94
C ASP A 44 13.92 8.87 -10.17
N ASN A 45 13.25 8.47 -9.08
CA ASN A 45 11.92 7.86 -9.14
C ASN A 45 10.84 8.91 -9.51
N LYS A 46 11.03 10.20 -9.16
CA LYS A 46 10.19 11.32 -9.63
C LYS A 46 10.34 11.51 -11.13
N ALA A 47 11.56 11.52 -11.63
CA ALA A 47 11.84 11.67 -13.05
C ALA A 47 11.28 10.50 -13.87
N THR A 48 11.36 9.28 -13.33
CA THR A 48 10.89 8.06 -14.01
C THR A 48 9.35 7.95 -14.03
N PHE A 49 8.66 8.38 -12.97
CA PHE A 49 7.19 8.25 -12.86
C PHE A 49 6.41 9.56 -13.07
N SER A 50 7.10 10.67 -13.31
CA SER A 50 6.51 11.98 -13.69
C SER A 50 5.57 11.83 -14.91
N GLY A 51 5.95 11.00 -15.88
CA GLY A 51 5.15 10.73 -17.07
C GLY A 51 3.94 9.81 -16.86
N ALA A 52 3.83 9.14 -15.71
CA ALA A 52 2.78 8.15 -15.43
C ALA A 52 1.55 8.72 -14.72
N GLY A 53 1.53 10.04 -14.45
CA GLY A 53 0.41 10.74 -13.83
C GLY A 53 -0.01 10.14 -12.48
N PHE A 54 -1.25 9.69 -12.37
CA PHE A 54 -1.85 9.21 -11.12
C PHE A 54 -1.31 7.83 -10.67
N LEU A 55 -0.99 6.95 -11.63
CA LEU A 55 -0.45 5.60 -11.37
C LEU A 55 0.96 5.66 -10.77
N GLY A 56 1.76 6.62 -11.21
CA GLY A 56 3.08 6.89 -10.65
C GLY A 56 3.03 7.33 -9.18
N LYS A 57 1.98 8.05 -8.76
CA LYS A 57 1.79 8.43 -7.35
C LYS A 57 1.53 7.21 -6.46
N ILE A 58 0.77 6.22 -6.93
CA ILE A 58 0.50 4.99 -6.18
C ILE A 58 1.79 4.18 -5.99
N MET A 59 2.54 3.95 -7.07
CA MET A 59 3.77 3.16 -7.06
C MET A 59 4.78 3.76 -6.07
N ARG A 60 4.95 5.08 -6.09
CA ARG A 60 5.86 5.79 -5.19
C ARG A 60 5.39 5.75 -3.74
N CYS A 61 4.09 5.90 -3.50
CA CYS A 61 3.51 5.82 -2.16
C CYS A 61 3.60 4.38 -1.58
N GLY A 62 3.35 3.37 -2.41
CA GLY A 62 3.53 1.96 -2.05
C GLY A 62 4.98 1.61 -1.75
N PHE A 63 5.92 2.13 -2.54
CA PHE A 63 7.35 1.94 -2.29
C PHE A 63 7.81 2.60 -0.99
N MET A 64 7.35 3.82 -0.70
CA MET A 64 7.56 4.49 0.60
C MET A 64 6.94 3.72 1.77
N ALA A 65 5.72 3.21 1.60
CA ALA A 65 5.07 2.37 2.61
C ALA A 65 5.90 1.11 2.88
N PHE A 66 6.43 0.47 1.84
CA PHE A 66 7.29 -0.71 1.95
C PHE A 66 8.61 -0.40 2.66
N ILE A 67 9.24 0.73 2.34
CA ILE A 67 10.44 1.23 3.05
C ILE A 67 10.15 1.44 4.54
N LEU A 68 8.99 2.03 4.87
CA LEU A 68 8.56 2.26 6.25
C LEU A 68 8.15 0.97 7.00
N MET A 69 7.68 -0.04 6.25
CA MET A 69 7.30 -1.35 6.77
C MET A 69 8.53 -2.21 7.08
N LEU A 70 9.55 -2.14 6.22
CA LEU A 70 10.82 -2.88 6.35
C LEU A 70 12.03 -1.94 6.48
N PRO A 71 12.07 -1.06 7.50
CA PRO A 71 13.09 -0.02 7.61
C PRO A 71 14.50 -0.60 7.70
N LYS A 72 14.66 -1.73 8.39
CA LYS A 72 15.96 -2.43 8.50
C LYS A 72 16.50 -2.88 7.14
N LEU A 73 15.61 -3.28 6.23
CA LEU A 73 15.97 -3.77 4.91
C LEU A 73 16.32 -2.60 3.96
N SER A 74 15.59 -1.49 4.08
CA SER A 74 15.84 -0.26 3.32
C SER A 74 17.11 0.46 3.74
N ILE A 75 17.41 0.52 5.05
CA ILE A 75 18.67 1.05 5.57
C ILE A 75 19.84 0.19 5.09
N LYS A 76 19.70 -1.14 5.16
CA LYS A 76 20.74 -2.08 4.72
C LYS A 76 21.02 -2.00 3.21
N ARG A 77 20.01 -1.66 2.41
CA ARG A 77 20.14 -1.45 0.96
C ARG A 77 20.57 -0.03 0.57
N GLY A 78 20.82 0.85 1.54
CA GLY A 78 21.18 2.26 1.27
C GLY A 78 20.08 3.08 0.61
N THR A 79 18.84 2.57 0.60
CA THR A 79 17.69 3.17 -0.10
C THR A 79 16.97 4.21 0.75
N ALA A 80 17.24 4.26 2.05
CA ALA A 80 16.67 5.24 2.99
C ALA A 80 17.65 5.50 4.15
N ASP A 81 17.83 6.77 4.54
CA ASP A 81 18.62 7.13 5.73
C ASP A 81 17.85 6.71 7.00
N ALA A 82 18.57 6.09 7.95
CA ALA A 82 18.03 5.69 9.24
C ALA A 82 17.49 6.87 10.04
N ARG A 83 17.99 8.09 9.81
CA ARG A 83 17.54 9.32 10.48
C ARG A 83 16.15 9.74 10.03
N ASP A 84 15.86 9.70 8.74
CA ASP A 84 14.54 10.05 8.17
C ASP A 84 13.45 9.09 8.65
N ILE A 85 13.78 7.79 8.73
CA ILE A 85 12.86 6.76 9.25
C ILE A 85 12.57 6.97 10.74
N ARG A 86 13.56 7.42 11.53
CA ARG A 86 13.44 7.57 12.99
C ARG A 86 12.70 8.86 13.39
N GLN A 87 12.76 9.90 12.57
CA GLN A 87 11.95 11.11 12.73
C GLN A 87 10.55 10.97 12.13
N PHE A 88 10.26 9.85 11.47
CA PHE A 88 9.01 9.68 10.75
C PHE A 88 7.80 9.63 11.70
N PRO A 89 6.75 10.45 11.46
CA PRO A 89 5.58 10.47 12.32
C PRO A 89 4.85 9.13 12.28
N ILE A 90 4.80 8.45 13.44
CA ILE A 90 4.17 7.12 13.62
C ILE A 90 2.72 7.11 13.10
N LYS A 91 1.98 8.21 13.28
CA LYS A 91 0.60 8.35 12.78
C LYS A 91 0.51 8.21 11.27
N LEU A 92 1.43 8.82 10.51
CA LEU A 92 1.44 8.75 9.04
C LEU A 92 1.81 7.34 8.57
N LYS A 93 2.74 6.70 9.28
CA LYS A 93 3.11 5.30 9.04
C LYS A 93 1.89 4.39 9.15
N TRP A 94 1.10 4.51 10.22
CA TRP A 94 -0.13 3.73 10.37
C TRP A 94 -1.16 4.08 9.30
N ILE A 95 -1.40 5.36 8.98
CA ILE A 95 -2.33 5.77 7.93
C ILE A 95 -1.98 5.13 6.56
N LEU A 96 -0.70 4.98 6.25
CA LEU A 96 -0.25 4.29 5.04
C LEU A 96 -0.36 2.77 5.13
N LEU A 97 -0.07 2.18 6.30
CA LEU A 97 -0.07 0.73 6.49
C LEU A 97 -1.47 0.13 6.61
N THR A 98 -2.41 0.81 7.26
CA THR A 98 -3.77 0.31 7.48
C THR A 98 -4.45 -0.16 6.20
N PRO A 99 -4.48 0.61 5.09
CA PRO A 99 -5.10 0.13 3.86
C PRO A 99 -4.39 -1.08 3.24
N TRP A 100 -3.06 -1.16 3.35
CA TRP A 100 -2.29 -2.31 2.83
C TRP A 100 -2.55 -3.58 3.62
N ILE A 101 -2.60 -3.47 4.96
CA ILE A 101 -2.92 -4.60 5.84
C ILE A 101 -4.37 -5.04 5.58
N ALA A 102 -5.32 -4.10 5.52
CA ALA A 102 -6.71 -4.39 5.21
C ALA A 102 -6.85 -5.10 3.84
N GLN A 103 -6.13 -4.64 2.82
CA GLN A 103 -6.13 -5.26 1.49
C GLN A 103 -5.62 -6.70 1.54
N LEU A 104 -4.51 -6.96 2.24
CA LEU A 104 -3.94 -8.31 2.40
C LEU A 104 -4.91 -9.24 3.15
N THR A 105 -5.54 -8.75 4.21
CA THR A 105 -6.54 -9.51 4.96
C THR A 105 -7.77 -9.81 4.10
N LEU A 106 -8.26 -8.86 3.31
CA LEU A 106 -9.38 -9.08 2.39
C LEU A 106 -9.01 -10.05 1.27
N CYS A 107 -7.80 -9.97 0.70
CA CYS A 107 -7.31 -10.91 -0.31
C CYS A 107 -7.26 -12.34 0.22
N THR A 108 -6.67 -12.53 1.40
CA THR A 108 -6.57 -13.85 2.03
C THR A 108 -7.95 -14.42 2.37
N ALA A 109 -8.86 -13.60 2.90
CA ALA A 109 -10.24 -14.01 3.14
C ALA A 109 -10.95 -14.44 1.85
N LEU A 110 -10.77 -13.70 0.75
CA LEU A 110 -11.37 -14.03 -0.54
C LEU A 110 -10.80 -15.34 -1.13
N ILE A 111 -9.50 -15.56 -1.04
CA ILE A 111 -8.88 -16.83 -1.48
C ILE A 111 -9.43 -18.01 -0.68
N LEU A 112 -9.47 -17.90 0.65
CA LEU A 112 -10.02 -18.95 1.51
C LEU A 112 -11.49 -19.22 1.21
N PHE A 113 -12.26 -18.16 0.96
CA PHE A 113 -13.67 -18.27 0.58
C PHE A 113 -13.85 -18.99 -0.76
N GLN A 114 -13.06 -18.63 -1.78
CA GLN A 114 -13.09 -19.27 -3.10
C GLN A 114 -12.66 -20.75 -3.04
N LEU A 115 -11.63 -21.05 -2.25
CA LEU A 115 -11.21 -22.44 -2.01
C LEU A 115 -12.33 -23.24 -1.36
N TRP A 116 -12.95 -22.70 -0.31
CA TRP A 116 -14.06 -23.36 0.37
C TRP A 116 -15.26 -23.61 -0.56
N THR A 117 -15.63 -22.64 -1.39
CA THR A 117 -16.70 -22.83 -2.38
C THR A 117 -16.35 -23.89 -3.41
N SER A 118 -15.11 -23.90 -3.91
CA SER A 118 -14.63 -24.87 -4.90
C SER A 118 -14.70 -26.30 -4.35
N PHE A 119 -14.21 -26.52 -3.12
CA PHE A 119 -14.31 -27.81 -2.43
C PHE A 119 -15.77 -28.26 -2.25
N SER A 120 -16.66 -27.34 -1.86
CA SER A 120 -18.08 -27.67 -1.60
C SER A 120 -18.86 -28.03 -2.87
N THR A 121 -18.45 -27.55 -4.05
CA THR A 121 -19.06 -27.93 -5.35
C THR A 121 -18.60 -29.29 -5.88
N HIS A 122 -17.50 -29.84 -5.36
CA HIS A 122 -16.92 -31.11 -5.84
C HIS A 122 -17.28 -32.33 -4.96
N THR A 123 -18.07 -32.14 -3.90
CA THR A 123 -18.61 -33.18 -3.00
C THR A 123 -20.12 -33.20 -3.05
#